data_AF-A0A454Y797-F1
#
_entry.id   AF-A0A454Y797-F1
#
_cell.length_a   1.000
_cell.length_b   1.000
_cell.length_c   1.000
_cell.angle_alpha   90.00
_cell.angle_beta   90.00
_cell.angle_gamma   90.00
#
_symmetry.space_group_name_H-M   'P 1'
#
loop_
_entity.id
_entity.type
_entity.pdbx_description
1 polymer ?
#
loop_
_entity_poly.entity_id
_entity_poly.type
_entity_poly.pdbx_seq_one_letter_code
_entity_poly.pdbx_strand_id
1 'polypeptide(L)'
;MRFQCTIYYYTTSWGSILGDFTVNICMLPIVEYHLDESETTEIPTTTTVEPTTTEKPDLHVTESLLWTVYSYCNSGKGVYGFCACLIRIGIGYDPVNGRLTMGRAIAQGSITPVRDSCPVGKTDLRNLGFQLSGQSYVHILEGSGVLVGWVSVAVGSCGANWPIKKWKSRKNNGMYAADMEWNADYKGMVQDNGAILYYMWK
;
A
#
# COMPACT_ATOMS: atom_id res chain seq x y z
N MET A 1 -4.22 -17.16 15.77
CA MET A 1 -4.67 -15.99 16.57
C MET A 1 -5.65 -15.19 15.73
N ARG A 2 -6.86 -14.92 16.25
CA ARG A 2 -7.86 -14.05 15.58
C ARG A 2 -7.52 -12.61 15.91
N PHE A 3 -7.15 -11.80 14.91
CA PHE A 3 -7.08 -10.35 15.09
C PHE A 3 -8.51 -9.82 15.09
N GLN A 4 -9.03 -9.48 16.27
CA GLN A 4 -10.29 -8.73 16.39
C GLN A 4 -10.01 -7.28 15.97
N CYS A 5 -10.52 -6.87 14.82
CA CYS A 5 -10.77 -5.45 14.56
C CYS A 5 -11.99 -5.03 15.37
N THR A 6 -11.79 -4.38 16.51
CA THR A 6 -12.87 -3.69 17.22
C THR A 6 -13.21 -2.42 16.46
N ILE A 7 -14.41 -2.38 15.88
CA ILE A 7 -14.97 -1.22 15.18
C ILE A 7 -15.63 -0.32 16.22
N TYR A 8 -15.10 0.89 16.41
CA TYR A 8 -15.79 1.94 17.16
C TYR A 8 -16.55 2.84 16.16
N TYR A 9 -17.88 2.84 16.27
CA TYR A 9 -18.72 3.81 15.57
C TYR A 9 -18.68 5.13 16.33
N TYR A 10 -18.41 6.23 15.63
CA TYR A 10 -18.66 7.58 16.13
C TYR A 10 -19.78 8.21 15.31
N THR A 11 -20.88 8.51 15.98
CA THR A 11 -21.93 9.40 15.45
C THR A 11 -21.58 10.82 15.87
N THR A 12 -21.18 11.68 14.95
CA THR A 12 -21.05 13.12 15.27
C THR A 12 -22.42 13.77 15.19
N SER A 13 -23.04 14.01 16.34
CA SER A 13 -24.17 14.94 16.46
C SER A 13 -23.60 16.35 16.56
N TRP A 14 -24.05 17.26 15.70
CA TRP A 14 -23.61 18.65 15.69
C TRP A 14 -24.21 19.39 16.90
N GLY A 15 -23.36 19.77 17.85
CA GLY A 15 -23.71 20.69 18.92
C GLY A 15 -22.51 20.99 19.82
N SER A 16 -22.16 22.27 19.91
CA SER A 16 -21.36 22.88 20.98
C SER A 16 -19.83 22.80 20.87
N ILE A 17 -19.29 23.84 20.22
CA ILE A 17 -18.30 24.82 20.73
C ILE A 17 -17.64 24.42 22.08
N LEU A 18 -16.30 24.31 22.04
CA LEU A 18 -15.32 24.12 23.14
C LEU A 18 -15.19 22.69 23.71
N GLY A 19 -14.04 22.05 23.48
CA GLY A 19 -13.63 20.86 24.25
C GLY A 19 -12.59 19.98 23.56
N ASP A 20 -11.39 19.97 24.14
CA ASP A 20 -10.38 18.91 24.19
C ASP A 20 -9.90 18.22 22.90
N PHE A 21 -8.68 18.59 22.49
CA PHE A 21 -7.86 17.78 21.60
C PHE A 21 -7.30 16.57 22.36
N THR A 22 -8.01 15.44 22.34
CA THR A 22 -7.41 14.15 22.71
C THR A 22 -6.75 13.53 21.48
N VAL A 23 -5.42 13.63 21.40
CA VAL A 23 -4.63 12.94 20.37
C VAL A 23 -4.56 11.46 20.73
N ASN A 24 -5.44 10.65 20.16
CA ASN A 24 -5.32 9.19 20.24
C ASN A 24 -4.24 8.72 19.26
N ILE A 25 -3.00 8.67 19.75
CA ILE A 25 -1.90 7.96 19.10
C ILE A 25 -2.18 6.47 19.27
N CYS A 26 -2.32 5.73 18.18
CA CYS A 26 -2.19 4.28 18.21
C CYS A 26 -0.73 3.95 18.58
N MET A 27 -0.44 3.83 19.88
CA MET A 27 0.81 3.26 20.36
C MET A 27 0.82 1.79 19.97
N LEU A 28 1.58 1.46 18.93
CA LEU A 28 2.03 0.09 18.69
C LEU A 28 2.85 -0.34 19.92
N PRO A 29 2.77 -1.61 20.36
CA PRO A 29 3.67 -2.10 21.40
C PRO A 29 5.11 -1.92 20.92
N ILE A 30 5.88 -1.13 21.66
CA ILE A 30 7.33 -1.05 21.51
C ILE A 30 7.86 -2.42 21.88
N VAL A 31 8.36 -3.17 20.90
CA VAL A 31 9.18 -4.35 21.16
C VAL A 31 10.56 -3.81 21.48
N GLU A 32 10.91 -3.78 22.76
CA GLU A 32 12.28 -3.53 23.20
C GLU A 32 13.16 -4.68 22.71
N TYR A 33 14.09 -4.36 21.82
CA TYR A 33 15.19 -5.26 21.46
C TYR A 33 16.34 -4.98 22.43
N HIS A 34 16.71 -5.98 23.22
CA HIS A 34 17.99 -6.00 23.90
C HIS A 34 19.09 -6.17 22.83
N LEU A 35 19.92 -5.15 22.69
CA LEU A 35 21.19 -5.24 21.99
C LEU A 35 22.16 -5.99 22.92
N ASP A 36 22.38 -7.27 22.65
CA ASP A 36 23.53 -7.97 23.22
C ASP A 36 24.79 -7.47 22.50
N GLU A 37 25.71 -6.96 23.31
CA GLU A 37 27.04 -6.50 22.94
C GLU A 37 27.88 -7.70 22.49
N SER A 38 28.18 -7.79 21.19
CA SER A 38 29.06 -8.84 20.67
C SER A 38 30.53 -8.42 20.77
N GLU A 39 31.30 -9.15 21.56
CA GLU A 39 32.77 -9.07 21.63
C GLU A 39 33.43 -9.23 20.26
N THR A 40 34.31 -8.29 19.93
CA THR A 40 35.18 -8.34 18.75
C THR A 40 36.28 -9.39 18.96
N THR A 41 36.14 -10.55 18.32
CA THR A 41 37.23 -11.52 18.18
C THR A 41 37.80 -11.43 16.77
N GLU A 42 39.08 -11.11 16.64
CA GLU A 42 39.81 -11.11 15.36
C GLU A 42 39.92 -12.55 14.82
N ILE A 43 39.50 -12.78 13.57
CA ILE A 43 39.59 -14.09 12.88
C ILE A 43 40.50 -13.97 11.65
N PRO A 44 41.40 -14.95 11.43
CA PRO A 44 42.36 -14.97 10.33
C PRO A 44 41.72 -15.16 8.94
N THR A 45 42.34 -14.50 7.95
CA THR A 45 41.98 -14.55 6.52
C THR A 45 42.10 -15.96 5.95
N THR A 46 40.96 -16.63 5.75
CA THR A 46 40.85 -17.91 5.05
C THR A 46 40.06 -17.72 3.76
N THR A 47 40.70 -17.97 2.63
CA THR A 47 40.09 -17.92 1.30
C THR A 47 39.01 -19.00 1.20
N THR A 48 37.75 -18.61 1.40
CA THR A 48 36.58 -19.48 1.31
C THR A 48 36.04 -19.38 -0.11
N VAL A 49 36.03 -20.50 -0.83
CA VAL A 49 35.32 -20.63 -2.10
C VAL A 49 33.82 -20.53 -1.78
N GLU A 50 33.17 -19.50 -2.30
CA GLU A 50 31.77 -19.18 -2.03
C GLU A 50 30.88 -20.37 -2.41
N PRO A 51 30.14 -20.97 -1.46
CA PRO A 51 29.17 -22.00 -1.80
C PRO A 51 28.07 -21.35 -2.64
N THR A 52 27.88 -21.84 -3.87
CA THR A 52 26.77 -21.44 -4.73
C THR A 52 25.46 -21.84 -4.05
N THR A 53 24.93 -20.93 -3.24
CA THR A 53 23.69 -21.13 -2.51
C THR A 53 22.57 -21.05 -3.53
N THR A 54 21.92 -22.19 -3.81
CA THR A 54 20.72 -22.20 -4.66
C THR A 54 19.64 -21.45 -3.90
N GLU A 55 19.43 -20.18 -4.25
CA GLU A 55 18.46 -19.32 -3.59
C GLU A 55 17.07 -19.95 -3.75
N LYS A 56 16.37 -20.13 -2.62
CA LYS A 56 15.04 -20.73 -2.63
C LYS A 56 14.12 -19.85 -3.51
N PRO A 57 13.35 -20.43 -4.43
CA PRO A 57 12.47 -19.64 -5.27
C PRO A 57 11.41 -18.92 -4.42
N ASP A 58 11.03 -17.73 -4.87
CA ASP A 58 9.96 -16.95 -4.25
C ASP A 58 8.66 -17.74 -4.23
N LEU A 59 8.02 -17.79 -3.07
CA LEU A 59 6.65 -18.26 -2.98
C LEU A 59 5.68 -17.13 -3.30
N HIS A 60 4.59 -17.47 -3.98
CA HIS A 60 3.49 -16.53 -4.18
C HIS A 60 2.86 -16.16 -2.83
N VAL A 61 2.59 -14.86 -2.65
CA VAL A 61 1.90 -14.37 -1.46
C VAL A 61 0.50 -15.00 -1.36
N THR A 62 0.15 -15.49 -0.19
CA THR A 62 -1.17 -16.08 0.06
C THR A 62 -2.23 -15.00 0.21
N GLU A 63 -3.43 -15.31 -0.28
CA GLU A 63 -4.65 -14.48 -0.21
C GLU A 63 -4.91 -13.85 1.17
N SER A 64 -4.62 -14.57 2.25
CA SER A 64 -4.84 -14.13 3.63
C SER A 64 -3.90 -13.02 4.10
N LEU A 65 -2.78 -12.80 3.40
CA LEU A 65 -1.80 -11.75 3.67
C LEU A 65 -2.06 -10.50 2.81
N LEU A 66 -3.06 -10.56 1.93
CA LEU A 66 -3.43 -9.50 1.00
C LEU A 66 -4.74 -8.85 1.42
N TRP A 67 -4.84 -7.54 1.24
CA TRP A 67 -6.10 -6.80 1.32
C TRP A 67 -6.41 -6.09 0.01
N THR A 68 -7.70 -5.89 -0.26
CA THR A 68 -8.14 -5.19 -1.47
C THR A 68 -7.94 -3.70 -1.32
N VAL A 69 -7.28 -3.09 -2.30
CA VAL A 69 -7.13 -1.64 -2.40
C VAL A 69 -8.21 -1.09 -3.32
N TYR A 70 -8.94 -0.12 -2.81
CA TYR A 70 -10.01 0.56 -3.53
C TYR A 70 -9.63 2.01 -3.81
N SER A 71 -10.10 2.51 -4.94
CA SER A 71 -10.22 3.94 -5.20
C SER A 71 -11.67 4.37 -5.00
N TYR A 72 -11.87 5.57 -4.45
CA TYR A 72 -13.18 6.15 -4.21
C TYR A 72 -13.27 7.52 -4.88
N CYS A 73 -14.32 7.74 -5.65
CA CYS A 73 -14.61 9.02 -6.29
C CYS A 73 -15.34 9.96 -5.32
N ASN A 74 -14.90 11.21 -5.26
CA ASN A 74 -15.71 12.33 -4.78
C ASN A 74 -16.18 13.12 -6.01
N SER A 75 -17.40 12.80 -6.47
CA SER A 75 -17.98 13.38 -7.69
C SER A 75 -18.18 14.89 -7.61
N GLY A 76 -18.40 15.45 -6.42
CA GLY A 76 -18.53 16.90 -6.22
C GLY A 76 -17.23 17.68 -6.42
N LYS A 77 -16.08 17.01 -6.28
CA LYS A 77 -14.75 17.61 -6.45
C LYS A 77 -13.96 17.02 -7.62
N GLY A 78 -14.45 15.94 -8.24
CA GLY A 78 -13.73 15.21 -9.28
C GLY A 78 -12.40 14.62 -8.80
N VAL A 79 -12.30 14.19 -7.54
CA VAL A 79 -11.05 13.68 -6.94
C VAL A 79 -11.18 12.22 -6.53
N TYR A 80 -10.07 11.48 -6.60
CA TYR A 80 -10.02 10.08 -6.17
C TYR A 80 -9.16 9.92 -4.92
N GLY A 81 -9.74 9.30 -3.90
CA GLY A 81 -9.06 8.86 -2.69
C GLY A 81 -8.77 7.37 -2.79
N PHE A 82 -7.70 6.91 -2.14
CA PHE A 82 -7.24 5.53 -2.23
C PHE A 82 -7.12 4.94 -0.83
N CYS A 83 -7.68 3.75 -0.63
CA CYS A 83 -7.65 3.11 0.67
C CYS A 83 -7.80 1.60 0.60
N ALA A 84 -7.13 0.90 1.51
CA ALA A 84 -7.34 -0.54 1.74
C ALA A 84 -8.42 -0.82 2.83
N CYS A 85 -8.94 0.23 3.48
CA CYS A 85 -10.04 0.14 4.44
C CYS A 85 -11.12 1.19 4.17
N LEU A 86 -12.37 0.93 4.58
CA LEU A 86 -13.47 1.89 4.40
C LEU A 86 -13.38 3.12 5.34
N ILE A 87 -12.54 3.05 6.38
CA ILE A 87 -12.69 3.90 7.58
C ILE A 87 -12.00 5.28 7.44
N ARG A 88 -11.21 5.54 6.39
CA ARG A 88 -10.38 6.77 6.30
C ARG A 88 -10.46 7.55 4.99
N ILE A 89 -11.54 7.38 4.24
CA ILE A 89 -11.84 8.28 3.13
C ILE A 89 -12.66 9.44 3.68
N GLY A 90 -12.17 10.67 3.47
CA GLY A 90 -12.77 11.87 4.05
C GLY A 90 -14.22 12.13 3.62
N ILE A 91 -14.78 13.25 4.06
CA ILE A 91 -16.16 13.62 3.72
C ILE A 91 -16.32 13.80 2.20
N GLY A 92 -17.38 13.21 1.65
CA GLY A 92 -17.81 13.38 0.26
C GLY A 92 -17.32 12.33 -0.74
N TYR A 93 -16.57 11.31 -0.29
CA TYR A 93 -16.28 10.13 -1.12
C TYR A 93 -17.46 9.16 -1.10
N ASP A 94 -17.86 8.65 -2.26
CA ASP A 94 -18.95 7.68 -2.38
C ASP A 94 -18.40 6.24 -2.20
N PRO A 95 -18.72 5.55 -1.08
CA PRO A 95 -18.22 4.21 -0.81
C PRO A 95 -18.93 3.10 -1.61
N VAL A 96 -20.03 3.42 -2.30
CA VAL A 96 -20.88 2.47 -3.01
C VAL A 96 -20.68 2.60 -4.52
N ASN A 97 -21.03 3.74 -5.11
CA ASN A 97 -21.01 3.93 -6.56
C ASN A 97 -19.71 4.57 -7.07
N GLY A 98 -18.98 5.24 -6.19
CA GLY A 98 -17.68 5.84 -6.50
C GLY A 98 -16.51 4.86 -6.36
N ARG A 99 -16.76 3.62 -5.96
CA ARG A 99 -15.73 2.64 -5.59
C ARG A 99 -15.29 1.81 -6.79
N LEU A 100 -13.98 1.73 -7.00
CA LEU A 100 -13.34 0.81 -7.95
C LEU A 100 -12.25 0.00 -7.26
N THR A 101 -12.10 -1.26 -7.65
CA THR A 101 -11.03 -2.16 -7.18
C THR A 101 -9.78 -1.93 -8.02
N MET A 102 -8.67 -1.54 -7.39
CA MET A 102 -7.40 -1.37 -8.09
C MET A 102 -6.62 -2.67 -8.22
N GLY A 103 -6.77 -3.54 -7.22
CA GLY A 103 -5.99 -4.75 -7.01
C GLY A 103 -5.84 -4.99 -5.52
N ARG A 104 -4.82 -5.76 -5.15
CA ARG A 104 -4.54 -6.13 -3.76
C ARG A 104 -3.10 -5.80 -3.42
N ALA A 105 -2.88 -5.42 -2.17
CA ALA A 105 -1.56 -5.14 -1.61
C ALA A 105 -1.32 -6.06 -0.42
N ILE A 106 -0.06 -6.28 -0.06
CA ILE A 106 0.27 -6.94 1.20
C ILE A 106 -0.19 -6.03 2.34
N ALA A 107 -0.95 -6.60 3.27
CA ALA A 107 -1.42 -5.86 4.43
C ALA A 107 -0.21 -5.36 5.25
N GLN A 108 -0.31 -4.17 5.85
CA GLN A 108 0.85 -3.55 6.53
C GLN A 108 1.49 -4.46 7.59
N GLY A 109 0.67 -5.15 8.39
CA GLY A 109 1.14 -6.08 9.42
C GLY A 109 1.60 -7.45 8.90
N SER A 110 1.48 -7.70 7.59
CA SER A 110 1.81 -8.99 6.95
C SER A 110 3.14 -8.96 6.19
N ILE A 111 3.89 -7.87 6.22
CA ILE A 111 5.13 -7.76 5.44
C ILE A 111 6.22 -8.74 5.89
N THR A 112 6.37 -8.98 7.19
CA THR A 112 7.39 -9.90 7.72
C THR A 112 7.22 -11.32 7.19
N PRO A 113 6.07 -12.00 7.38
CA PRO A 113 5.90 -13.36 6.84
C PRO A 113 5.98 -13.44 5.31
N VAL A 114 5.62 -12.37 4.59
CA VAL A 114 5.81 -12.30 3.13
C VAL A 114 7.30 -12.32 2.79
N ARG A 115 8.10 -11.45 3.42
CA ARG A 115 9.55 -11.37 3.15
C ARG A 115 10.28 -12.68 3.46
N ASP A 116 9.83 -13.39 4.50
CA ASP A 116 10.37 -14.71 4.85
C ASP A 116 10.06 -15.77 3.78
N SER A 117 8.91 -15.63 3.12
CA SER A 117 8.47 -16.54 2.03
C SER A 117 8.97 -16.16 0.63
N CYS A 118 9.51 -14.95 0.47
CA CYS A 118 9.92 -14.36 -0.80
C CYS A 118 11.35 -13.78 -0.71
N PRO A 119 12.37 -14.65 -0.60
CA PRO A 119 13.74 -14.21 -0.30
C PRO A 119 14.36 -13.36 -1.41
N VAL A 120 13.98 -13.55 -2.67
CA VAL A 120 14.51 -12.79 -3.83
C VAL A 120 13.73 -11.49 -3.97
N GLY A 121 12.41 -11.60 -4.19
CA GLY A 121 11.54 -10.49 -4.52
C GLY A 121 11.26 -9.52 -3.36
N LYS A 122 11.57 -9.88 -2.10
CA LYS A 122 11.40 -8.97 -0.94
C LYS A 122 12.08 -7.62 -1.13
N THR A 123 13.16 -7.58 -1.91
CA THR A 123 13.95 -6.37 -2.19
C THR A 123 13.22 -5.38 -3.10
N ASP A 124 12.19 -5.82 -3.83
CA ASP A 124 11.33 -5.00 -4.69
C ASP A 124 10.06 -4.52 -3.97
N LEU A 125 9.81 -4.97 -2.75
CA LEU A 125 8.63 -4.57 -2.00
C LEU A 125 8.79 -3.14 -1.47
N ARG A 126 7.79 -2.29 -1.73
CA ARG A 126 7.73 -0.90 -1.31
C ARG A 126 6.43 -0.61 -0.57
N ASN A 127 6.49 0.26 0.43
CA ASN A 127 5.32 0.65 1.20
C ASN A 127 4.57 1.75 0.43
N LEU A 128 3.41 1.41 -0.10
CA LEU A 128 2.56 2.29 -0.88
C LEU A 128 1.70 3.15 0.05
N GLY A 129 1.81 4.46 -0.15
CA GLY A 129 0.88 5.43 0.39
C GLY A 129 0.41 6.42 -0.67
N PHE A 130 -0.57 7.24 -0.29
CA PHE A 130 -1.08 8.32 -1.12
C PHE A 130 -1.11 9.63 -0.35
N GLN A 131 -0.47 10.65 -0.90
CA GLN A 131 -0.44 11.98 -0.33
C GLN A 131 -1.27 12.94 -1.17
N LEU A 132 -2.09 13.76 -0.53
CA LEU A 132 -2.81 14.83 -1.20
C LEU A 132 -1.81 15.90 -1.64
N SER A 133 -1.75 16.16 -2.95
CA SER A 133 -0.97 17.23 -3.57
C SER A 133 -1.89 18.07 -4.46
N GLY A 134 -2.12 19.32 -4.05
CA GLY A 134 -3.15 20.17 -4.63
C GLY A 134 -4.54 19.54 -4.48
N GLN A 135 -5.17 19.19 -5.59
CA GLN A 135 -6.50 18.57 -5.62
C GLN A 135 -6.44 17.05 -5.93
N SER A 136 -5.26 16.44 -6.00
CA SER A 136 -5.11 15.04 -6.40
C SER A 136 -4.25 14.25 -5.43
N TYR A 137 -4.53 12.96 -5.28
CA TYR A 137 -3.64 12.08 -4.53
C TYR A 137 -2.50 11.57 -5.43
N VAL A 138 -1.28 11.67 -4.93
CA VAL A 138 -0.07 11.20 -5.57
C VAL A 138 0.44 9.98 -4.81
N HIS A 139 0.76 8.92 -5.53
CA HIS A 139 1.35 7.72 -4.92
C HIS A 139 2.76 8.03 -4.40
N ILE A 140 3.13 7.40 -3.29
CA ILE A 140 4.48 7.47 -2.71
C ILE A 140 4.87 6.05 -2.29
N LEU A 141 6.10 5.64 -2.62
CA LEU A 141 6.62 4.29 -2.38
C LEU A 141 7.58 4.21 -1.17
N GLU A 142 7.60 5.27 -0.37
CA GLU A 142 8.43 5.45 0.82
C GLU A 142 7.64 5.30 2.13
N GLY A 143 6.34 4.96 2.05
CA GLY A 143 5.51 4.76 3.23
C GLY A 143 5.08 6.05 3.94
N SER A 144 4.74 7.10 3.19
CA SER A 144 4.16 8.34 3.72
C SER A 144 2.72 8.57 3.26
N GLY A 145 2.02 9.51 3.89
CA GLY A 145 0.62 9.83 3.57
C GLY A 145 -0.37 8.76 4.06
N VAL A 146 -1.45 8.58 3.30
CA VAL A 146 -2.45 7.53 3.57
C VAL A 146 -1.90 6.19 3.08
N LEU A 147 -1.36 5.42 4.01
CA LEU A 147 -0.79 4.11 3.72
C LEU A 147 -1.85 3.09 3.31
N VAL A 148 -1.59 2.35 2.25
CA VAL A 148 -2.48 1.32 1.71
C VAL A 148 -1.87 -0.08 1.67
N GLY A 149 -0.62 -0.26 2.12
CA GLY A 149 0.04 -1.57 2.20
C GLY A 149 1.29 -1.65 1.34
N TRP A 150 1.82 -2.84 1.13
CA TRP A 150 3.03 -3.04 0.32
C TRP A 150 2.70 -3.55 -1.07
N VAL A 151 3.43 -3.02 -2.05
CA VAL A 151 3.37 -3.37 -3.48
C VAL A 151 4.76 -3.74 -3.97
N SER A 152 4.86 -4.33 -5.16
CA SER A 152 6.16 -4.59 -5.79
C SER A 152 6.49 -3.55 -6.85
N VAL A 153 7.76 -3.19 -7.02
CA VAL A 153 8.22 -2.39 -8.17
C VAL A 153 8.73 -3.24 -9.34
N ALA A 154 8.80 -4.56 -9.15
CA ALA A 154 9.24 -5.51 -10.18
C ALA A 154 8.12 -6.51 -10.51
N VAL A 155 7.98 -6.83 -11.79
CA VAL A 155 7.01 -7.83 -12.25
C VAL A 155 7.40 -9.22 -11.76
N GLY A 156 6.43 -9.99 -11.28
CA GLY A 156 6.61 -11.36 -10.79
C GLY A 156 7.19 -11.48 -9.39
N SER A 157 7.78 -10.42 -8.84
CA SER A 157 8.35 -10.43 -7.49
C SER A 157 7.26 -10.72 -6.44
N CYS A 158 7.49 -11.78 -5.66
CA CYS A 158 6.52 -12.37 -4.73
C CYS A 158 5.13 -12.68 -5.37
N GLY A 159 5.09 -12.93 -6.68
CA GLY A 159 3.86 -13.18 -7.43
C GLY A 159 3.06 -11.92 -7.83
N ALA A 160 3.57 -10.71 -7.62
CA ALA A 160 2.90 -9.47 -8.04
C ALA A 160 2.96 -9.31 -9.58
N ASN A 161 1.82 -9.25 -10.25
CA ASN A 161 1.76 -9.19 -11.71
C ASN A 161 0.70 -8.23 -12.26
N TRP A 162 -0.02 -7.52 -11.39
CA TRP A 162 -1.09 -6.61 -11.79
C TRP A 162 -0.53 -5.18 -11.96
N PRO A 163 -0.34 -4.68 -13.21
CA PRO A 163 0.46 -3.48 -13.45
C PRO A 163 -0.35 -2.22 -13.22
N ILE A 164 0.04 -1.36 -12.29
CA ILE A 164 -0.67 -0.10 -12.02
C ILE A 164 -0.04 1.05 -12.79
N LYS A 165 -0.87 1.74 -13.57
CA LYS A 165 -0.51 2.93 -14.35
C LYS A 165 -1.27 4.14 -13.85
N LYS A 166 -0.79 5.32 -14.22
CA LYS A 166 -1.47 6.60 -13.97
C LYS A 166 -2.30 7.02 -15.17
N TRP A 167 -3.49 7.53 -14.90
CA TRP A 167 -4.47 7.93 -15.91
C TRP A 167 -4.95 9.33 -15.62
N LYS A 168 -5.06 10.17 -16.66
CA LYS A 168 -5.71 11.47 -16.56
C LYS A 168 -7.17 11.32 -16.95
N SER A 169 -8.08 11.96 -16.22
CA SER A 169 -9.47 12.07 -16.67
C SER A 169 -9.65 13.31 -17.56
N ARG A 170 -10.58 13.24 -18.51
CA ARG A 170 -11.04 14.39 -19.30
C ARG A 170 -11.84 15.40 -18.48
N LYS A 171 -12.46 14.96 -17.37
CA LYS A 171 -13.37 15.77 -16.54
C LYS A 171 -12.90 15.96 -15.10
N ASN A 172 -12.19 14.96 -14.57
CA ASN A 172 -11.78 14.87 -13.18
C ASN A 172 -10.25 14.89 -13.03
N ASN A 173 -9.77 14.70 -11.81
CA ASN A 173 -8.36 14.46 -11.51
C ASN A 173 -7.94 13.03 -11.89
N GLY A 174 -6.63 12.81 -11.86
CA GLY A 174 -6.03 11.54 -12.26
C GLY A 174 -6.39 10.37 -11.34
N MET A 175 -6.27 9.16 -11.87
CA MET A 175 -6.52 7.88 -11.22
C MET A 175 -5.34 6.94 -11.39
N TYR A 176 -5.20 5.97 -10.49
CA TYR A 176 -4.29 4.82 -10.64
C TYR A 176 -5.11 3.56 -10.88
N ALA A 177 -4.78 2.82 -11.94
CA ALA A 177 -5.46 1.58 -12.31
C ALA A 177 -4.63 0.79 -13.33
N ALA A 178 -4.91 -0.50 -13.46
CA ALA A 178 -4.27 -1.33 -14.47
C ALA A 178 -4.76 -1.02 -15.89
N ASP A 179 -6.06 -0.81 -16.05
CA ASP A 179 -6.65 -0.45 -17.33
C ASP A 179 -7.90 0.42 -17.14
N MET A 180 -7.97 1.50 -17.92
CA MET A 180 -9.10 2.43 -17.95
C MET A 180 -9.60 2.71 -19.38
N GLU A 181 -9.14 1.94 -20.39
CA GLU A 181 -9.56 2.14 -21.79
C GLU A 181 -11.06 1.88 -22.01
N TRP A 182 -11.69 1.10 -21.12
CA TRP A 182 -13.13 0.87 -21.11
C TRP A 182 -13.94 2.12 -20.72
N ASN A 183 -13.32 3.09 -20.04
CA ASN A 183 -14.00 4.28 -19.54
C ASN A 183 -13.77 5.48 -20.48
N ALA A 184 -14.85 6.04 -21.04
CA ALA A 184 -14.77 7.15 -22.00
C ALA A 184 -14.03 8.39 -21.49
N ASP A 185 -14.05 8.64 -20.18
CA ASP A 185 -13.35 9.78 -19.56
C ASP A 185 -11.84 9.57 -19.44
N TYR A 186 -11.35 8.33 -19.59
CA TYR A 186 -9.93 7.95 -19.45
C TYR A 186 -9.34 7.29 -20.71
N LYS A 187 -10.18 6.89 -21.66
CA LYS A 187 -9.76 6.23 -22.89
C LYS A 187 -8.72 7.06 -23.65
N GLY A 188 -7.56 6.47 -23.90
CA GLY A 188 -6.40 7.10 -24.53
C GLY A 188 -5.73 8.19 -23.69
N MET A 189 -5.98 8.24 -22.37
CA MET A 189 -5.46 9.28 -21.46
C MET A 189 -4.48 8.73 -20.42
N VAL A 190 -3.81 7.61 -20.73
CA VAL A 190 -2.71 7.09 -19.91
C VAL A 190 -1.61 8.15 -19.80
N GLN A 191 -1.07 8.35 -18.60
CA GLN A 191 0.03 9.29 -18.35
C GLN A 191 1.38 8.59 -18.39
N ASP A 192 2.45 9.40 -18.29
CA ASP A 192 3.82 8.93 -18.11
C ASP A 192 4.23 7.91 -19.20
N ASN A 193 3.77 8.11 -20.43
CA ASN A 193 3.97 7.23 -21.59
C ASN A 193 3.56 5.76 -21.33
N GLY A 194 2.60 5.53 -20.42
CA GLY A 194 2.16 4.19 -20.07
C GLY A 194 3.09 3.46 -19.08
N ALA A 195 4.02 4.17 -18.45
CA ALA A 195 4.91 3.60 -17.45
C ALA A 195 4.13 2.91 -16.32
N ILE A 196 4.56 1.70 -15.99
CA ILE A 196 4.05 0.96 -14.84
C ILE A 196 4.75 1.53 -13.61
N LEU A 197 3.95 1.97 -12.64
CA LEU A 197 4.46 2.60 -11.42
C LEU A 197 4.80 1.57 -10.36
N TYR A 198 3.98 0.52 -10.27
CA TYR A 198 4.14 -0.61 -9.36
C TYR A 198 3.20 -1.75 -9.77
N TYR A 199 3.41 -2.93 -9.20
CA TYR A 199 2.65 -4.14 -9.40
C TYR A 199 1.91 -4.54 -8.12
N MET A 200 0.66 -4.94 -8.30
CA MET A 200 -0.22 -5.45 -7.26
C MET A 200 -0.54 -6.92 -7.50
N TRP A 201 -1.30 -7.51 -6.58
CA TRP A 201 -1.91 -8.83 -6.75
C TRP A 201 -3.35 -8.65 -7.25
N LYS A 202 -3.87 -9.64 -7.96
CA LYS A 202 -5.26 -9.65 -8.43
C LYS A 202 -6.21 -10.13 -7.34
#